data_AF-A0A6N8HNR6-F1
#
_entry.id   AF-A0A6N8HNR6-F1
#
_cell.length_a   1.000
_cell.length_b   1.000
_cell.length_c   1.000
_cell.angle_alpha   90.00
_cell.angle_beta   90.00
_cell.angle_gamma   90.00
#
_symmetry.space_group_name_H-M   'P 1'
#
loop_
_entity.id
_entity.type
_entity.pdbx_description
1 polymer ?
#
loop_
_entity_poly.entity_id
_entity_poly.type
_entity_poly.pdbx_seq_one_letter_code
_entity_poly.pdbx_strand_id
1 'polypeptide(L)'
;MFKIIILVIFLILMYILLRKERKSIKFSFLIYFTLLSIVFLIGLQYISSVYQLYDNPIDGGFNKKFDWVYTFLYLYFIPLLILLGFKSIKFTNKMFEPTWAKILMYIFWLAVLIVIGYVLPFIFILIFYGFAP
;
A
#
# COMPACT_ATOMS: atom_id res chain seq x y z
N MET A 1 4.54 0.39 -18.07
CA MET A 1 5.32 -0.78 -17.60
C MET A 1 5.85 -0.64 -16.18
N PHE A 2 6.54 0.45 -15.83
CA PHE A 2 7.08 0.67 -14.47
C PHE A 2 6.07 0.47 -13.32
N LYS A 3 4.86 1.03 -13.44
CA LYS A 3 3.78 0.88 -12.43
C LYS A 3 3.39 -0.59 -12.16
N ILE A 4 3.39 -1.43 -13.20
CA ILE A 4 3.07 -2.86 -13.07
C ILE A 4 4.17 -3.58 -12.28
N ILE A 5 5.43 -3.30 -12.61
CA ILE A 5 6.59 -3.88 -11.90
C ILE A 5 6.51 -3.58 -10.41
N ILE A 6 6.17 -2.35 -10.03
CA ILE A 6 6.04 -1.94 -8.63
C ILE A 6 4.93 -2.70 -7.92
N LEU A 7 3.77 -2.89 -8.55
CA LEU A 7 2.68 -3.67 -7.97
C LEU A 7 3.06 -5.14 -7.83
N VAL A 8 3.79 -5.72 -8.79
CA VAL A 8 4.31 -7.09 -8.67
C VAL A 8 5.30 -7.21 -7.51
N ILE A 9 6.24 -6.26 -7.37
CA ILE A 9 7.16 -6.21 -6.25
C ILE A 9 6.39 -6.10 -4.92
N PHE A 10 5.39 -5.23 -4.86
CA PHE A 10 4.52 -5.10 -3.70
C PHE A 10 3.83 -6.42 -3.34
N LEU A 11 3.28 -7.15 -4.32
CA LEU A 11 2.65 -8.46 -4.08
C LEU A 11 3.66 -9.51 -3.60
N ILE A 12 4.89 -9.50 -4.11
CA ILE A 12 5.97 -10.38 -3.63
C ILE A 12 6.32 -10.03 -2.18
N LEU A 13 6.47 -8.76 -1.85
CA LEU A 13 6.71 -8.31 -0.47
C LEU A 13 5.57 -8.72 0.46
N MET A 14 4.32 -8.59 0.02
CA MET A 14 3.15 -9.06 0.75
C MET A 14 3.17 -10.57 0.98
N TYR A 15 3.55 -11.36 -0.03
CA TYR A 15 3.70 -12.80 0.12
C TYR A 15 4.76 -13.18 1.17
N ILE A 16 5.92 -12.49 1.15
CA ILE A 16 6.99 -12.67 2.13
C ILE A 16 6.50 -12.27 3.52
N LEU A 17 5.81 -11.13 3.63
CA LEU A 17 5.26 -10.63 4.88
C LEU A 17 4.27 -11.63 5.50
N LEU A 18 3.45 -12.30 4.70
CA LEU A 18 2.42 -13.22 5.17
C LEU A 18 2.91 -14.69 5.29
N ARG A 19 4.18 -14.98 5.02
CA ARG A 19 4.71 -16.36 4.94
C ARG A 19 4.49 -17.19 6.22
N LYS A 20 4.50 -16.55 7.40
CA LYS A 20 4.35 -17.20 8.72
C LYS A 20 2.92 -17.13 9.29
N GLU A 21 1.97 -16.61 8.52
CA GLU A 21 0.58 -16.48 8.96
C GLU A 21 -0.27 -17.70 8.57
N ARG A 22 -1.44 -17.84 9.21
CA ARG A 22 -2.41 -18.91 8.90
C ARG A 22 -2.80 -18.82 7.42
N LYS A 23 -3.02 -19.98 6.78
CA LYS A 23 -3.36 -20.07 5.34
C LYS A 23 -4.53 -19.15 4.98
N SER A 24 -5.60 -19.14 5.76
CA SER A 24 -6.77 -18.29 5.49
C SER A 24 -6.42 -16.80 5.47
N ILE A 25 -5.70 -16.30 6.49
CA ILE A 25 -5.27 -14.90 6.55
C ILE A 25 -4.37 -14.56 5.35
N LYS A 26 -3.39 -15.42 5.07
CA LYS A 26 -2.47 -15.25 3.94
C LYS A 26 -3.22 -15.14 2.61
N PHE A 27 -4.13 -16.06 2.32
CA PHE A 27 -4.89 -16.05 1.07
C PHE A 27 -5.88 -14.89 1.00
N SER A 28 -6.58 -14.56 2.08
CA SER A 28 -7.48 -13.41 2.12
C SER A 28 -6.75 -12.11 1.75
N PHE A 29 -5.61 -11.82 2.36
CA PHE A 29 -4.84 -10.62 2.03
C PHE A 29 -4.24 -10.66 0.62
N LEU A 30 -3.70 -11.81 0.19
CA LEU A 30 -3.13 -11.91 -1.16
C LEU A 30 -4.19 -11.73 -2.24
N ILE A 31 -5.37 -12.35 -2.09
CA ILE A 31 -6.49 -12.19 -3.01
C ILE A 31 -6.95 -10.73 -3.01
N TYR A 32 -7.16 -10.15 -1.82
CA TYR A 32 -7.55 -8.75 -1.68
C TYR A 32 -6.61 -7.81 -2.43
N PHE A 33 -5.31 -7.86 -2.14
CA PHE A 33 -4.34 -6.97 -2.77
C PHE A 33 -4.11 -7.26 -4.25
N THR A 34 -4.26 -8.52 -4.69
CA THR A 34 -4.18 -8.87 -6.12
C THR A 34 -5.35 -8.27 -6.89
N LEU A 35 -6.57 -8.47 -6.41
CA LEU A 35 -7.77 -7.89 -7.03
C LEU A 35 -7.70 -6.36 -7.02
N LEU A 36 -7.30 -5.77 -5.89
CA LEU A 36 -7.13 -4.32 -5.78
C LEU A 36 -6.14 -3.79 -6.83
N SER A 37 -5.03 -4.50 -7.06
CA SER A 37 -4.03 -4.14 -8.07
C SER A 37 -4.54 -4.23 -9.49
N ILE A 38 -5.35 -5.24 -9.79
CA ILE A 38 -5.97 -5.39 -11.11
C ILE A 38 -6.94 -4.23 -11.36
N VAL A 39 -7.87 -3.98 -10.43
CA VAL A 39 -8.85 -2.89 -10.56
C VAL A 39 -8.15 -1.54 -10.68
N PHE A 40 -7.13 -1.30 -9.86
CA PHE A 40 -6.35 -0.07 -9.88
C PHE A 40 -5.71 0.20 -11.25
N LEU A 41 -5.05 -0.81 -11.82
CA LEU A 41 -4.39 -0.72 -13.12
C LEU A 41 -5.38 -0.50 -14.27
N ILE A 42 -6.49 -1.24 -14.27
CA ILE A 42 -7.54 -1.09 -15.28
C ILE A 42 -8.10 0.34 -15.23
N GLY A 43 -8.41 0.85 -14.04
CA GLY A 43 -8.91 2.22 -13.88
C GLY A 43 -7.88 3.27 -14.31
N LEU A 44 -6.61 3.10 -13.98
CA LEU A 44 -5.54 4.00 -14.44
C LEU A 44 -5.43 4.02 -15.96
N GLN A 45 -5.50 2.86 -16.61
CA GLN A 45 -5.44 2.75 -18.06
C GLN A 45 -6.67 3.38 -18.72
N TYR A 46 -7.86 3.12 -18.17
CA TYR A 46 -9.11 3.71 -18.63
C TYR A 46 -9.08 5.23 -18.55
N ILE A 47 -8.73 5.81 -17.40
CA ILE A 47 -8.63 7.27 -17.21
C ILE A 47 -7.59 7.84 -18.18
N SER A 48 -6.43 7.20 -18.32
CA SER A 48 -5.40 7.67 -19.23
C SER A 48 -5.86 7.71 -20.69
N SER A 49 -6.63 6.70 -21.12
CA SER A 49 -7.15 6.60 -22.48
C SER A 49 -8.30 7.58 -22.74
N VAL A 50 -9.24 7.70 -21.81
CA VAL A 50 -10.43 8.56 -21.97
C VAL A 50 -10.04 10.03 -21.96
N TYR A 51 -9.10 10.42 -21.10
CA TYR A 51 -8.66 11.81 -20.96
C TYR A 51 -7.40 12.16 -21.75
N GLN A 52 -6.90 11.25 -22.61
CA GLN A 52 -5.76 11.48 -23.50
C GLN A 52 -4.52 12.07 -22.80
N LEU A 53 -4.21 11.57 -21.60
CA LEU A 53 -3.25 12.21 -20.68
C LEU A 53 -1.79 12.30 -21.17
N TYR A 54 -1.47 11.68 -22.31
CA TYR A 54 -0.10 11.65 -22.86
C TYR A 54 0.08 12.50 -24.12
N ASP A 55 -1.00 12.87 -24.82
CA ASP A 55 -0.92 13.55 -26.11
C ASP A 55 -1.52 14.95 -26.03
N ASN A 56 -2.82 15.04 -25.76
CA ASN A 56 -3.55 16.29 -25.60
C ASN A 56 -4.59 16.15 -24.48
N PRO A 57 -4.18 16.37 -23.21
CA PRO A 57 -5.01 16.05 -22.06
C PRO A 57 -6.34 16.80 -22.09
N ILE A 58 -7.44 16.06 -21.95
CA ILE A 58 -8.75 16.66 -21.73
C ILE A 58 -8.76 17.28 -20.34
N ASP A 59 -9.36 18.47 -20.26
CA ASP A 59 -9.39 19.24 -19.03
C ASP A 59 -10.03 18.43 -17.87
N GLY A 60 -9.43 18.54 -16.68
CA GLY A 60 -9.80 17.73 -15.51
C GLY A 60 -9.32 16.27 -15.51
N GLY A 61 -8.67 15.78 -16.56
CA GLY A 61 -8.15 14.41 -16.62
C GLY A 61 -7.10 14.10 -15.55
N PHE A 62 -6.21 15.06 -15.27
CA PHE A 62 -5.23 14.93 -14.20
C PHE A 62 -5.91 14.86 -12.82
N ASN A 63 -6.94 15.68 -12.57
CA ASN A 63 -7.71 15.61 -11.32
C ASN A 63 -8.37 14.24 -11.14
N LYS A 64 -8.98 13.69 -12.19
CA LYS A 64 -9.57 12.35 -12.14
C LYS A 64 -8.54 11.26 -11.85
N LYS A 65 -7.35 11.37 -12.45
CA LYS A 65 -6.24 10.44 -12.17
C LYS A 65 -5.76 10.59 -10.72
N PHE A 66 -5.64 11.81 -10.21
CA PHE A 66 -5.27 12.07 -8.83
C PHE A 66 -6.29 11.46 -7.85
N ASP A 67 -7.59 11.73 -8.04
CA ASP A 67 -8.67 11.20 -7.20
C ASP A 67 -8.67 9.67 -7.18
N TRP A 68 -8.41 9.05 -8.33
CA TRP A 68 -8.29 7.59 -8.44
C TRP A 68 -7.09 7.07 -7.65
N VAL A 69 -5.91 7.66 -7.84
CA VAL A 69 -4.69 7.30 -7.10
C VAL A 69 -4.87 7.50 -5.60
N TYR A 70 -5.47 8.62 -5.20
CA TYR A 70 -5.69 8.97 -3.80
C TYR A 70 -6.71 8.03 -3.13
N THR A 71 -7.77 7.66 -3.83
CA THR A 71 -8.74 6.68 -3.31
C THR A 71 -8.08 5.33 -3.09
N PHE A 72 -7.32 4.84 -4.08
CA PHE A 72 -6.63 3.55 -3.97
C PHE A 72 -5.52 3.57 -2.94
N LEU A 73 -4.86 4.71 -2.73
CA LEU A 73 -3.89 4.87 -1.65
C LEU A 73 -4.49 4.44 -0.31
N TYR A 74 -5.69 4.89 0.05
CA TYR A 74 -6.35 4.46 1.29
C TYR A 74 -6.68 2.96 1.30
N LEU A 75 -7.17 2.43 0.18
CA LEU A 75 -7.50 1.01 0.04
C LEU A 75 -6.26 0.12 0.19
N TYR A 76 -5.08 0.58 -0.24
CA TYR A 76 -3.82 -0.11 0.03
C TYR A 76 -3.34 0.10 1.47
N PHE A 77 -3.37 1.34 1.94
CA PHE A 77 -2.69 1.74 3.17
C PHE A 77 -3.35 1.23 4.43
N ILE A 78 -4.67 1.37 4.54
CA ILE A 78 -5.37 1.06 5.79
C ILE A 78 -5.20 -0.43 6.12
N PRO A 79 -5.47 -1.38 5.20
CA PRO A 79 -5.24 -2.81 5.49
C PRO A 79 -3.77 -3.15 5.72
N LEU A 80 -2.85 -2.47 5.03
CA LEU A 80 -1.41 -2.69 5.20
C LEU A 80 -0.93 -2.25 6.60
N LEU A 81 -1.34 -1.07 7.07
CA LEU A 81 -0.99 -0.56 8.39
C LEU A 81 -1.57 -1.45 9.50
N ILE A 82 -2.82 -1.92 9.35
CA ILE A 82 -3.42 -2.86 10.28
C ILE A 82 -2.60 -4.16 10.34
N LEU A 83 -2.23 -4.71 9.17
CA LEU A 83 -1.44 -5.93 9.10
C LEU A 83 -0.05 -5.75 9.72
N LEU A 84 0.63 -4.64 9.44
CA LEU A 84 1.92 -4.32 10.03
C LEU A 84 1.83 -4.16 11.54
N GLY A 85 0.83 -3.42 12.05
CA GLY A 85 0.59 -3.26 13.48
C GLY A 85 0.36 -4.59 14.19
N PHE A 86 -0.52 -5.43 13.65
CA PHE A 86 -0.77 -6.77 14.19
C PHE A 86 0.51 -7.61 14.25
N LYS A 87 1.31 -7.57 13.17
CA LYS A 87 2.55 -8.33 13.07
C LYS A 87 3.62 -7.82 14.03
N SER A 88 3.74 -6.51 14.20
CA SER A 88 4.66 -5.88 15.15
C SER A 88 4.33 -6.24 16.60
N ILE A 89 3.04 -6.28 16.96
CA ILE A 89 2.60 -6.71 18.29
C ILE A 89 2.94 -8.20 18.52
N LYS A 90 2.58 -9.06 17.56
CA LYS A 90 2.87 -10.50 17.62
C LYS A 90 4.38 -10.78 17.71
N PHE A 91 5.19 -10.02 16.98
CA PHE A 91 6.65 -10.10 17.03
C PHE A 91 7.20 -9.70 18.40
N THR A 92 6.73 -8.57 18.94
CA THR A 92 7.15 -8.05 20.25
C THR A 92 6.85 -9.04 21.37
N ASN A 93 5.64 -9.61 21.39
CA ASN A 93 5.25 -10.61 22.37
C ASN A 93 6.08 -11.90 22.32
N LYS A 94 6.65 -12.23 21.16
CA LYS A 94 7.48 -13.42 20.98
C LYS A 94 8.96 -13.19 21.35
N MET A 95 9.47 -11.98 21.12
CA MET A 95 10.90 -11.66 21.29
C MET A 95 11.25 -11.18 22.70
N PHE A 96 10.30 -10.56 23.41
CA PHE A 96 10.56 -9.96 24.72
C PHE A 96 9.70 -10.63 25.78
N GLU A 97 10.31 -11.11 26.85
CA GLU A 97 9.61 -11.56 28.06
C GLU A 97 9.29 -10.40 29.03
N PRO A 98 10.26 -9.51 29.38
CA PRO A 98 10.00 -8.50 30.40
C PRO A 98 9.02 -7.43 29.93
N THR A 99 8.05 -7.11 30.79
CA THR A 99 6.95 -6.18 30.51
C THR A 99 7.44 -4.79 30.08
N TRP A 100 8.48 -4.27 30.72
CA TRP A 100 9.06 -2.97 30.38
C TRP A 100 9.65 -2.91 28.97
N ALA A 101 10.36 -3.96 28.54
CA ALA A 101 10.90 -4.04 27.19
C ALA A 101 9.78 -4.13 26.14
N LYS A 102 8.67 -4.84 26.45
CA LYS A 102 7.48 -4.87 25.58
C LYS A 102 6.87 -3.49 25.39
N ILE A 103 6.69 -2.74 26.48
CA ILE A 103 6.12 -1.39 26.44
C ILE A 103 6.98 -0.47 25.58
N LEU A 104 8.30 -0.45 25.81
CA LEU A 104 9.24 0.34 25.00
C LEU A 104 9.18 -0.06 23.52
N MET A 105 9.11 -1.35 23.23
CA MET A 105 9.02 -1.85 21.86
C MET A 105 7.69 -1.49 21.19
N TYR A 106 6.58 -1.46 21.92
CA TYR A 106 5.30 -0.97 21.37
C TYR A 106 5.35 0.52 21.03
N ILE A 107 5.95 1.35 21.88
CA ILE A 107 6.16 2.78 21.61
C ILE A 107 7.02 2.95 20.36
N PHE A 108 8.11 2.17 20.24
CA PHE A 108 8.96 2.17 19.06
C PHE A 108 8.18 1.79 17.79
N TRP A 109 7.42 0.69 17.81
CA TRP A 109 6.62 0.29 16.65
C TRP A 109 5.54 1.29 16.28
N LEU A 110 4.91 1.94 17.27
CA LEU A 110 3.97 3.02 17.03
C LEU A 110 4.63 4.18 16.29
N ALA A 111 5.81 4.62 16.75
CA ALA A 111 6.57 5.67 16.08
C ALA A 111 6.94 5.29 14.64
N VAL A 112 7.40 4.05 14.42
CA VAL A 112 7.69 3.52 13.07
C VAL A 112 6.45 3.53 12.18
N LEU A 113 5.29 3.10 12.69
CA LEU A 113 4.03 3.11 11.93
C LEU A 113 3.56 4.53 11.58
N ILE A 114 3.75 5.50 12.46
CA ILE A 114 3.44 6.92 12.19
C ILE A 114 4.33 7.44 11.06
N VAL A 115 5.65 7.20 11.14
CA VAL A 115 6.59 7.64 10.09
C VAL A 115 6.25 6.99 8.75
N ILE A 116 6.00 5.67 8.73
CA ILE A 116 5.55 4.96 7.53
C ILE A 116 4.23 5.54 7.03
N GLY A 117 3.26 5.74 7.92
CA GLY A 117 1.95 6.31 7.59
C GLY A 117 2.05 7.71 6.98
N TYR A 118 3.08 8.48 7.30
CA TYR A 118 3.31 9.80 6.73
C TYR A 118 4.07 9.77 5.39
N VAL A 119 5.17 9.01 5.30
CA VAL A 119 6.08 9.03 4.13
C VAL A 119 5.52 8.27 2.94
N LEU A 120 4.93 7.12 3.23
CA LEU A 120 4.63 6.10 2.25
C LEU A 120 3.44 6.54 1.33
N PRO A 121 2.44 7.35 1.78
CA PRO A 121 1.47 8.00 0.90
C PRO A 121 2.09 8.89 -0.18
N PHE A 122 3.10 9.70 0.17
CA PHE A 122 3.79 10.55 -0.80
C PHE A 122 4.49 9.71 -1.87
N ILE A 123 5.18 8.64 -1.46
CA ILE A 123 5.83 7.71 -2.38
C ILE A 123 4.80 7.09 -3.33
N PHE A 124 3.65 6.65 -2.82
CA PHE A 124 2.59 6.05 -3.64
C PHE A 124 2.03 7.04 -4.67
N ILE A 125 1.71 8.26 -4.25
CA ILE A 125 1.23 9.31 -5.16
C ILE A 125 2.30 9.60 -6.23
N LEU A 126 3.55 9.83 -5.84
CA LEU A 126 4.64 10.10 -6.78
C LEU A 126 4.82 8.99 -7.83
N ILE A 127 4.70 7.73 -7.43
CA ILE A 127 4.84 6.59 -8.35
C ILE A 127 3.68 6.50 -9.34
N PHE A 128 2.43 6.62 -8.86
CA PHE A 128 1.25 6.28 -9.66
C PHE A 128 0.59 7.49 -10.32
N TYR A 129 0.60 8.64 -9.66
CA TYR A 129 0.19 9.91 -10.24
C TYR A 129 1.31 10.48 -11.13
N GLY A 130 2.54 10.54 -10.60
CA GLY A 130 3.68 11.22 -11.23
C GLY A 130 3.80 12.68 -10.79
N PHE A 131 4.76 13.40 -11.35
CA PHE A 131 4.75 14.87 -11.35
C PHE A 131 3.83 15.28 -12.49
N ALA A 132 2.69 15.90 -12.18
CA ALA A 132 1.86 16.49 -13.23
C ALA A 132 2.69 17.56 -13.97
N PRO A 133 2.68 17.60 -15.31
CA PRO A 133 3.27 18.70 -16.07
C PRO A 133 2.51 20.00 -15.85
#